data_AF-A0A7G5EJG8-F1
#
_entry.id   AF-A0A7G5EJG8-F1
#
_cell.length_a   1.000
_cell.length_b   1.000
_cell.length_c   1.000
_cell.angle_alpha   90.00
_cell.angle_beta   90.00
_cell.angle_gamma   90.00
#
_symmetry.space_group_name_H-M   'P 1'
#
loop_
_entity.id
_entity.type
_entity.pdbx_description
1 polymer ?
#
loop_
_entity_poly.entity_id
_entity_poly.type
_entity_poly.pdbx_seq_one_letter_code
_entity_poly.pdbx_strand_id
1 'polypeptide(L)'
;MKNAKVDAKEEARQAAVLKQKTDAYVARMEGEGKGINFSRLPTDRLLIVEAFNNWSAGFLGEGGSVHFTYSGADPTCATAGELQELIGRLHLSPVLLYPVTGFLLSTDTEELRYRSLEASYRLTAHSDGSRASAVNVAEAKHVSDTEACHQLWLFCATEDSVAYLEHQMETYGLQLEEEETTAVRRLISGFLQDQFAPGQVWNAIWRSVKHAAALSKRQYFNNAKAAKTIPKQIDKVLTEAMGDASFQAYDRIVATPVGAVLMLFRQRFGIDDTTPGMQVREILVAEAARAPAQEETGDEGDTHGDNVSERVLLQGTAYFSRQYTELDRIALSCIEGIQLDSKSPDWNDTGEIGRIDFTASGSYAFNGQIFIQALFGLLNIDPLSDDEVAQAALSMPDDEWARDTAYRALQSEVLTAVGVTSAAAKKLSWASQFSMAPNELVAILQGVPIPSGLTAMRVKYASVYDEYSEHKDVIAAGNYTFDFPEFSFEPEGDDRDIAACVLAGDVERIAAMLSIAVVRTIRCDIEANQAALLEKVAQNLLEIARETQDRAAARPQRSPDSVQTRDSLAD
;
A
#
# COMPACT_ATOMS: atom_id res chain seq x y z
N MET A 1 -47.24 3.75 -21.31
CA MET A 1 -46.12 2.90 -21.75
C MET A 1 -46.46 1.48 -21.34
N LYS A 2 -46.55 0.54 -22.29
CA LYS A 2 -46.88 -0.86 -22.03
C LYS A 2 -45.65 -1.53 -21.41
N ASN A 3 -45.79 -2.11 -20.22
CA ASN A 3 -44.83 -3.06 -19.66
C ASN A 3 -44.64 -4.20 -20.66
N ALA A 4 -43.52 -4.18 -21.39
CA ALA A 4 -43.05 -5.36 -22.09
C ALA A 4 -42.71 -6.39 -21.01
N LYS A 5 -43.51 -7.46 -20.93
CA LYS A 5 -43.12 -8.66 -20.21
C LYS A 5 -41.78 -9.09 -20.82
N VAL A 6 -40.72 -9.02 -20.04
CA VAL A 6 -39.45 -9.66 -20.37
C VAL A 6 -39.80 -11.13 -20.65
N ASP A 7 -39.30 -11.65 -21.76
CA ASP A 7 -39.57 -13.02 -22.19
C ASP A 7 -39.05 -13.97 -21.09
N ALA A 8 -39.92 -14.77 -20.48
CA ALA A 8 -39.56 -15.67 -19.38
C ALA A 8 -38.41 -16.63 -19.77
N LYS A 9 -38.23 -16.88 -21.06
CA LYS A 9 -37.11 -17.65 -21.61
C LYS A 9 -35.77 -16.90 -21.51
N GLU A 10 -35.80 -15.58 -21.70
CA GLU A 10 -34.63 -14.72 -21.59
C GLU A 10 -34.25 -14.48 -20.12
N GLU A 11 -35.24 -14.30 -19.22
CA GLU A 11 -34.99 -14.26 -17.77
C GLU A 11 -34.34 -15.56 -17.27
N ALA A 12 -34.83 -16.71 -17.72
CA ALA A 12 -34.25 -18.01 -17.37
C ALA A 12 -32.82 -18.18 -17.92
N ARG A 13 -32.55 -17.68 -19.13
CA ARG A 13 -31.20 -17.68 -19.72
C ARG A 13 -30.25 -16.81 -18.90
N GLN A 14 -30.65 -15.58 -18.57
CA GLN A 14 -29.86 -14.64 -17.78
C GLN A 14 -29.59 -15.16 -16.37
N ALA A 15 -30.59 -15.77 -15.72
CA ALA A 15 -30.41 -16.41 -14.43
C ALA A 15 -29.40 -17.57 -14.48
N ALA A 16 -29.42 -18.38 -15.54
CA ALA A 16 -28.46 -19.46 -15.74
C ALA A 16 -27.03 -18.94 -15.96
N VAL A 17 -26.85 -17.91 -16.78
CA VAL A 17 -25.54 -17.27 -17.03
C VAL A 17 -25.01 -16.62 -15.76
N LEU A 18 -25.86 -15.88 -15.02
CA LEU A 18 -25.48 -15.26 -13.75
C LEU A 18 -24.99 -16.31 -12.76
N LYS A 19 -25.73 -17.41 -12.61
CA LYS A 19 -25.34 -18.51 -11.74
C LYS A 19 -24.01 -19.13 -12.17
N GLN A 20 -23.85 -19.44 -13.45
CA GLN A 20 -22.61 -20.01 -13.98
C GLN A 20 -21.40 -19.11 -13.71
N LYS A 21 -21.51 -17.80 -13.99
CA LYS A 21 -20.41 -16.83 -13.77
C LYS A 21 -20.12 -16.61 -12.29
N THR A 22 -21.16 -16.62 -11.44
CA THR A 22 -21.00 -16.54 -9.98
C THR A 22 -20.28 -17.77 -9.44
N ASP A 23 -20.72 -18.97 -9.80
CA ASP A 23 -20.10 -20.22 -9.36
C ASP A 23 -18.63 -20.30 -9.82
N ALA A 24 -18.35 -19.88 -11.06
CA ALA A 24 -16.98 -19.81 -11.58
C ALA A 24 -16.11 -18.77 -10.85
N TYR A 25 -16.68 -17.60 -10.51
CA TYR A 25 -15.98 -16.59 -9.71
C TYR A 25 -15.62 -17.13 -8.33
N VAL A 26 -16.59 -17.72 -7.61
CA VAL A 26 -16.38 -18.26 -6.26
C VAL A 26 -15.34 -19.39 -6.29
N ALA A 27 -15.47 -20.34 -7.24
CA ALA A 27 -14.50 -21.43 -7.39
C ALA A 27 -13.08 -20.93 -7.68
N ARG A 28 -12.94 -19.85 -8.47
CA ARG A 28 -11.64 -19.22 -8.74
C ARG A 28 -11.04 -18.59 -7.48
N MET A 29 -11.85 -17.98 -6.63
CA MET A 29 -11.40 -17.39 -5.37
C MET A 29 -11.02 -18.45 -4.32
N GLU A 30 -11.56 -19.66 -4.43
CA GLU A 30 -11.31 -20.79 -3.52
C GLU A 30 -10.24 -21.78 -4.02
N GLY A 31 -9.61 -21.50 -5.15
CA GLY A 31 -8.59 -22.38 -5.73
C GLY A 31 -7.36 -22.57 -4.83
N GLU A 32 -6.66 -23.69 -5.01
CA GLU A 32 -5.38 -23.95 -4.33
C GLU A 32 -4.36 -22.85 -4.62
N GLY A 33 -3.56 -22.48 -3.61
CA GLY A 33 -2.56 -21.40 -3.73
C GLY A 33 -3.13 -19.97 -3.73
N LYS A 34 -4.44 -19.78 -3.53
CA LYS A 34 -5.09 -18.44 -3.46
C LYS A 34 -5.15 -17.86 -2.05
N GLY A 35 -4.55 -18.51 -1.06
CA GLY A 35 -4.42 -17.96 0.29
C GLY A 35 -3.44 -16.79 0.34
N ILE A 36 -3.65 -15.86 1.26
CA ILE A 36 -2.73 -14.72 1.46
C ILE A 36 -2.00 -14.81 2.79
N ASN A 37 -0.83 -14.19 2.86
CA ASN A 37 -0.09 -14.12 4.11
C ASN A 37 -0.61 -12.96 4.99
N PHE A 38 -1.55 -13.28 5.87
CA PHE A 38 -2.13 -12.36 6.86
C PHE A 38 -1.09 -11.67 7.75
N SER A 39 0.06 -12.30 8.00
CA SER A 39 1.09 -11.75 8.88
C SER A 39 1.75 -10.49 8.31
N ARG A 40 1.62 -10.28 6.99
CA ARG A 40 2.12 -9.12 6.24
C ARG A 40 1.11 -7.97 6.13
N LEU A 41 -0.09 -8.15 6.65
CA LEU A 41 -1.12 -7.12 6.55
C LEU A 41 -0.91 -5.99 7.58
N PRO A 42 -1.21 -4.74 7.20
CA PRO A 42 -1.29 -3.64 8.15
C PRO A 42 -2.27 -3.94 9.29
N THR A 43 -1.92 -3.53 10.52
CA THR A 43 -2.73 -3.85 11.69
C THR A 43 -4.14 -3.25 11.62
N ASP A 44 -4.33 -2.07 11.03
CA ASP A 44 -5.66 -1.47 10.86
C ASP A 44 -6.61 -2.39 10.08
N ARG A 45 -6.11 -3.06 9.02
CA ARG A 45 -6.92 -4.03 8.26
C ARG A 45 -7.19 -5.30 9.05
N LEU A 46 -6.21 -5.79 9.80
CA LEU A 46 -6.38 -6.95 10.68
C LEU A 46 -7.43 -6.68 11.76
N LEU A 47 -7.48 -5.46 12.32
CA LEU A 47 -8.52 -5.06 13.28
C LEU A 47 -9.92 -5.10 12.66
N ILE A 48 -10.09 -4.74 11.37
CA ILE A 48 -11.40 -4.87 10.70
C ILE A 48 -11.78 -6.35 10.56
N VAL A 49 -10.84 -7.21 10.18
CA VAL A 49 -11.07 -8.66 10.04
C VAL A 49 -11.48 -9.29 11.39
N GLU A 50 -10.74 -8.98 12.45
CA GLU A 50 -11.06 -9.43 13.80
C GLU A 50 -12.44 -8.91 14.24
N ALA A 51 -12.71 -7.62 14.04
CA ALA A 51 -13.99 -7.02 14.41
C ALA A 51 -15.17 -7.70 13.71
N PHE A 52 -15.06 -7.94 12.41
CA PHE A 52 -16.13 -8.58 11.63
C PHE A 52 -16.27 -10.07 11.98
N ASN A 53 -15.17 -10.75 12.30
CA ASN A 53 -15.22 -12.14 12.79
C ASN A 53 -15.89 -12.22 14.17
N ASN A 54 -15.54 -11.31 15.09
CA ASN A 54 -16.14 -11.25 16.43
C ASN A 54 -17.63 -10.93 16.37
N TRP A 55 -18.04 -9.97 15.52
CA TRP A 55 -19.45 -9.64 15.31
C TRP A 55 -20.23 -10.82 14.72
N SER A 56 -19.64 -11.55 13.77
CA SER A 56 -20.24 -12.76 13.18
C SER A 56 -20.09 -14.02 14.05
N ALA A 57 -19.66 -13.88 15.31
CA ALA A 57 -19.44 -14.96 16.25
C ALA A 57 -18.52 -16.08 15.73
N GLY A 58 -17.46 -15.72 14.99
CA GLY A 58 -16.47 -16.64 14.46
C GLY A 58 -16.79 -17.22 13.07
N PHE A 59 -17.97 -16.92 12.52
CA PHE A 59 -18.45 -17.57 11.30
C PHE A 59 -17.53 -17.32 10.08
N LEU A 60 -16.83 -16.18 10.03
CA LEU A 60 -15.84 -15.90 8.98
C LEU A 60 -14.63 -16.84 9.06
N GLY A 61 -14.06 -17.06 10.25
CA GLY A 61 -12.95 -17.99 10.47
C GLY A 61 -13.31 -19.44 10.17
N GLU A 62 -14.58 -19.81 10.34
CA GLU A 62 -15.12 -21.13 10.00
C GLU A 62 -15.40 -21.32 8.49
N GLY A 63 -15.20 -20.27 7.67
CA GLY A 63 -15.46 -20.31 6.23
C GLY A 63 -16.90 -20.01 5.82
N GLY A 64 -17.70 -19.54 6.77
CA GLY A 64 -19.06 -19.07 6.56
C GLY A 64 -19.13 -17.83 5.67
N SER A 65 -20.32 -17.60 5.11
CA SER A 65 -20.63 -16.41 4.34
C SER A 65 -21.51 -15.46 5.15
N VAL A 66 -21.03 -14.24 5.35
CA VAL A 66 -21.67 -13.25 6.22
C VAL A 66 -22.23 -12.11 5.38
N HIS A 67 -23.47 -11.72 5.65
CA HIS A 67 -24.03 -10.47 5.16
C HIS A 67 -23.88 -9.42 6.25
N PHE A 68 -23.03 -8.42 6.01
CA PHE A 68 -22.81 -7.35 6.96
C PHE A 68 -23.93 -6.33 6.90
N THR A 69 -24.34 -5.87 8.06
CA THR A 69 -25.46 -4.95 8.24
C THR A 69 -24.96 -3.58 8.63
N TYR A 70 -25.78 -2.57 8.38
CA TYR A 70 -25.60 -1.24 8.93
C TYR A 70 -26.90 -0.72 9.51
N SER A 71 -26.77 0.12 10.53
CA SER A 71 -27.90 0.62 11.32
C SER A 71 -28.78 -0.50 11.90
N GLY A 72 -29.85 -0.14 12.62
CA GLY A 72 -30.77 -1.12 13.21
C GLY A 72 -30.28 -1.68 14.56
N ALA A 73 -30.79 -2.85 14.93
CA ALA A 73 -30.65 -3.40 16.29
C ALA A 73 -29.32 -4.15 16.53
N ASP A 74 -28.69 -4.65 15.47
CA ASP A 74 -27.41 -5.36 15.51
C ASP A 74 -26.59 -5.04 14.24
N PRO A 75 -26.05 -3.81 14.15
CA PRO A 75 -25.26 -3.40 13.01
C PRO A 75 -23.83 -3.92 13.08
N THR A 76 -23.30 -4.39 11.95
CA THR A 76 -21.85 -4.48 11.78
C THR A 76 -21.22 -3.08 11.76
N CYS A 77 -21.87 -2.11 11.12
CA CYS A 77 -21.41 -0.72 10.97
C CYS A 77 -22.53 0.29 11.29
N ALA A 78 -22.20 1.45 11.86
CA ALA A 78 -23.19 2.46 12.22
C ALA A 78 -23.95 3.00 10.99
N THR A 79 -23.24 3.26 9.88
CA THR A 79 -23.80 3.81 8.65
C THR A 79 -23.47 2.96 7.41
N ALA A 80 -24.21 3.18 6.32
CA ALA A 80 -23.89 2.60 5.02
C ALA A 80 -22.50 3.06 4.50
N GLY A 81 -22.12 4.30 4.79
CA GLY A 81 -20.83 4.87 4.41
C GLY A 81 -19.67 4.18 5.12
N GLU A 82 -19.81 3.91 6.41
CA GLU A 82 -18.84 3.11 7.17
C GLU A 82 -18.68 1.72 6.56
N LEU A 83 -19.80 1.02 6.31
CA LEU A 83 -19.75 -0.33 5.75
C LEU A 83 -19.05 -0.36 4.39
N GLN A 84 -19.36 0.58 3.50
CA GLN A 84 -18.77 0.66 2.17
C GLN A 84 -17.26 0.92 2.22
N GLU A 85 -16.81 1.83 3.10
CA GLU A 85 -15.39 2.14 3.27
C GLU A 85 -14.63 0.95 3.86
N LEU A 86 -15.15 0.31 4.92
CA LEU A 86 -14.49 -0.84 5.55
C LEU A 86 -14.40 -2.04 4.61
N ILE A 87 -15.48 -2.36 3.88
CA ILE A 87 -15.44 -3.40 2.83
C ILE A 87 -14.46 -3.00 1.72
N GLY A 88 -14.44 -1.73 1.34
CA GLY A 88 -13.50 -1.19 0.35
C GLY A 88 -12.05 -1.41 0.77
N ARG A 89 -11.68 -1.07 2.01
CA ARG A 89 -10.32 -1.29 2.55
C ARG A 89 -9.90 -2.77 2.52
N LEU A 90 -10.84 -3.68 2.75
CA LEU A 90 -10.60 -5.13 2.69
C LEU A 90 -10.60 -5.71 1.26
N HIS A 91 -11.14 -4.97 0.28
CA HIS A 91 -11.14 -5.35 -1.15
C HIS A 91 -9.96 -4.81 -1.96
N LEU A 92 -9.44 -3.63 -1.61
CA LEU A 92 -8.46 -2.88 -2.43
C LEU A 92 -7.05 -3.48 -2.44
N SER A 93 -6.78 -4.37 -1.52
CA SER A 93 -5.84 -5.48 -1.68
C SER A 93 -6.66 -6.71 -1.29
N PRO A 94 -6.49 -7.91 -1.85
CA PRO A 94 -7.39 -9.03 -1.55
C PRO A 94 -7.11 -9.61 -0.14
N VAL A 95 -7.24 -8.76 0.88
CA VAL A 95 -7.12 -8.94 2.34
C VAL A 95 -8.35 -9.57 2.93
N LEU A 96 -9.34 -9.87 2.09
CA LEU A 96 -10.49 -10.73 2.33
C LEU A 96 -11.74 -9.99 2.74
N LEU A 97 -12.71 -10.11 1.84
CA LEU A 97 -14.07 -10.55 2.05
C LEU A 97 -14.63 -10.57 0.63
N TYR A 98 -14.42 -11.62 -0.16
CA TYR A 98 -14.89 -11.58 -1.55
C TYR A 98 -16.40 -11.85 -1.59
N PRO A 99 -17.14 -11.19 -2.50
CA PRO A 99 -18.58 -11.40 -2.60
C PRO A 99 -18.86 -12.84 -3.04
N VAL A 100 -19.78 -13.49 -2.35
CA VAL A 100 -20.30 -14.82 -2.73
C VAL A 100 -21.72 -14.74 -3.28
N THR A 101 -22.42 -13.63 -3.02
CA THR A 101 -23.78 -13.33 -3.49
C THR A 101 -23.88 -11.85 -3.87
N GLY A 102 -25.08 -11.38 -4.23
CA GLY A 102 -25.30 -9.97 -4.60
C GLY A 102 -24.81 -9.62 -6.01
N PHE A 103 -24.52 -10.63 -6.82
CA PHE A 103 -24.10 -10.47 -8.20
C PHE A 103 -25.26 -10.16 -9.14
N LEU A 104 -24.97 -9.37 -10.17
CA LEU A 104 -25.87 -9.03 -11.27
C LEU A 104 -25.08 -9.02 -12.56
N LEU A 105 -25.75 -9.35 -13.67
CA LEU A 105 -25.17 -9.19 -15.00
C LEU A 105 -25.34 -7.74 -15.45
N SER A 106 -24.29 -7.15 -15.99
CA SER A 106 -24.44 -5.93 -16.79
C SER A 106 -25.40 -6.20 -17.95
N THR A 107 -26.28 -5.25 -18.26
CA THR A 107 -27.28 -5.38 -19.32
C THR A 107 -26.68 -5.57 -20.72
N ASP A 108 -25.44 -5.11 -20.93
CA ASP A 108 -24.87 -4.95 -22.27
C ASP A 108 -23.73 -5.94 -22.56
N THR A 109 -22.90 -6.27 -21.55
CA THR A 109 -21.69 -7.09 -21.71
C THR A 109 -21.76 -8.45 -21.00
N GLU A 110 -22.88 -8.76 -20.34
CA GLU A 110 -23.03 -9.90 -19.42
C GLU A 110 -21.89 -10.02 -18.39
N GLU A 111 -21.18 -8.94 -18.08
CA GLU A 111 -20.14 -8.92 -17.05
C GLU A 111 -20.74 -9.04 -15.65
N LEU A 112 -20.00 -9.73 -14.78
CA LEU A 112 -20.38 -9.92 -13.40
C LEU A 112 -20.10 -8.64 -12.62
N ARG A 113 -21.15 -7.96 -12.17
CA ARG A 113 -21.09 -6.84 -11.21
C ARG A 113 -21.66 -7.32 -9.88
N TYR A 114 -21.35 -6.65 -8.78
CA TYR A 114 -22.00 -6.94 -7.50
C TYR A 114 -22.35 -5.65 -6.77
N ARG A 115 -23.36 -5.73 -5.90
CA ARG A 115 -23.74 -4.65 -4.99
C ARG A 115 -23.16 -4.93 -3.62
N SER A 116 -22.19 -4.13 -3.19
CA SER A 116 -21.46 -4.37 -1.95
C SER A 116 -22.37 -4.47 -0.73
N LEU A 117 -23.34 -3.57 -0.62
CA LEU A 117 -24.28 -3.53 0.51
C LEU A 117 -25.32 -4.66 0.50
N GLU A 118 -25.52 -5.36 -0.62
CA GLU A 118 -26.46 -6.48 -0.73
C GLU A 118 -25.75 -7.85 -0.76
N ALA A 119 -24.42 -7.85 -0.87
CA ALA A 119 -23.62 -9.05 -0.97
C ALA A 119 -23.41 -9.72 0.38
N SER A 120 -23.26 -11.03 0.36
CA SER A 120 -22.62 -11.78 1.43
C SER A 120 -21.16 -12.02 1.06
N TYR A 121 -20.33 -12.15 2.07
CA TYR A 121 -18.89 -12.17 1.93
C TYR A 121 -18.25 -13.34 2.64
N ARG A 122 -17.12 -13.82 2.14
CA ARG A 122 -16.34 -14.88 2.77
C ARG A 122 -14.88 -14.45 2.93
N LEU A 123 -14.30 -14.83 4.06
CA LEU A 123 -12.86 -14.70 4.32
C LEU A 123 -12.13 -15.64 3.32
N THR A 124 -11.26 -15.17 2.41
CA THR A 124 -10.19 -16.02 1.79
C THR A 124 -9.36 -16.77 2.86
N ALA A 125 -8.56 -17.74 2.44
CA ALA A 125 -7.67 -18.45 3.36
C ALA A 125 -6.40 -17.65 3.69
N HIS A 126 -5.77 -17.98 4.83
CA HIS A 126 -4.36 -17.68 5.05
C HIS A 126 -3.48 -18.51 4.10
N SER A 127 -2.18 -18.21 4.01
CA SER A 127 -1.23 -18.90 3.13
C SER A 127 -1.09 -20.39 3.40
N ASP A 128 -1.49 -20.86 4.58
CA ASP A 128 -1.57 -22.29 4.95
C ASP A 128 -2.88 -22.96 4.49
N GLY A 129 -3.78 -22.23 3.82
CA GLY A 129 -5.10 -22.71 3.39
C GLY A 129 -6.19 -22.59 4.44
N SER A 130 -5.88 -22.12 5.66
CA SER A 130 -6.82 -22.02 6.78
C SER A 130 -7.36 -20.59 6.96
N ARG A 131 -8.69 -20.46 7.04
CA ARG A 131 -9.37 -19.19 7.35
C ARG A 131 -9.28 -18.87 8.84
N ALA A 132 -9.29 -19.88 9.70
CA ALA A 132 -9.08 -19.71 11.13
C ALA A 132 -7.66 -19.17 11.43
N SER A 133 -6.65 -19.59 10.65
CA SER A 133 -5.29 -19.05 10.80
C SER A 133 -5.23 -17.55 10.48
N ALA A 134 -6.02 -17.07 9.51
CA ALA A 134 -6.13 -15.64 9.22
C ALA A 134 -6.67 -14.84 10.41
N VAL A 135 -7.71 -15.35 11.06
CA VAL A 135 -8.29 -14.77 12.27
C VAL A 135 -7.29 -14.80 13.42
N ASN A 136 -6.63 -15.92 13.65
CA ASN A 136 -5.62 -16.05 14.71
C ASN A 136 -4.49 -15.03 14.56
N VAL A 137 -4.05 -14.76 13.32
CA VAL A 137 -3.06 -13.72 13.05
C VAL A 137 -3.61 -12.34 13.39
N ALA A 138 -4.86 -12.04 13.02
CA ALA A 138 -5.48 -10.76 13.33
C ALA A 138 -5.60 -10.49 14.84
N GLU A 139 -6.04 -11.51 15.59
CA GLU A 139 -6.17 -11.46 17.05
C GLU A 139 -4.82 -11.32 17.76
N ALA A 140 -3.79 -12.02 17.27
CA ALA A 140 -2.47 -12.04 17.89
C ALA A 140 -1.59 -10.81 17.56
N LYS A 141 -1.86 -10.10 16.45
CA LYS A 141 -1.00 -9.01 15.99
C LYS A 141 -1.18 -7.75 16.84
N HIS A 142 -0.11 -7.30 17.50
CA HIS A 142 -0.10 -5.99 18.18
C HIS A 142 -0.16 -4.83 17.17
N VAL A 143 -0.50 -3.63 17.66
CA VAL A 143 -0.47 -2.39 16.88
C VAL A 143 0.94 -2.13 16.38
N SER A 144 1.13 -2.09 15.06
CA SER A 144 2.43 -1.72 14.46
C SER A 144 2.43 -0.29 13.90
N ASP A 145 1.26 0.20 13.47
CA ASP A 145 1.06 1.57 12.99
C ASP A 145 -0.02 2.23 13.83
N THR A 146 0.42 3.09 14.75
CA THR A 146 -0.48 3.83 15.66
C THR A 146 -1.36 4.80 14.88
N GLU A 147 -0.84 5.47 13.86
CA GLU A 147 -1.59 6.48 13.11
C GLU A 147 -2.70 5.82 12.31
N ALA A 148 -2.39 4.75 11.56
CA ALA A 148 -3.40 4.02 10.80
C ALA A 148 -4.53 3.46 11.69
N CYS A 149 -4.18 2.89 12.85
CA CYS A 149 -5.18 2.39 13.82
C CYS A 149 -6.01 3.53 14.43
N HIS A 150 -5.39 4.67 14.73
CA HIS A 150 -6.09 5.86 15.22
C HIS A 150 -7.05 6.42 14.16
N GLN A 151 -6.64 6.49 12.89
CA GLN A 151 -7.50 6.92 11.79
C GLN A 151 -8.67 5.96 11.54
N LEU A 152 -8.47 4.65 11.73
CA LEU A 152 -9.56 3.68 11.69
C LEU A 152 -10.59 3.96 12.81
N TRP A 153 -10.14 4.11 14.05
CA TRP A 153 -11.01 4.46 15.16
C TRP A 153 -11.75 5.78 14.91
N LEU A 154 -11.03 6.82 14.48
CA LEU A 154 -11.58 8.14 14.22
C LEU A 154 -12.68 8.12 13.16
N PHE A 155 -12.46 7.37 12.08
CA PHE A 155 -13.45 7.18 11.03
C PHE A 155 -14.73 6.52 11.57
N CYS A 156 -14.60 5.38 12.26
CA CYS A 156 -15.75 4.67 12.83
C CYS A 156 -16.48 5.50 13.90
N ALA A 157 -15.75 6.20 14.77
CA ALA A 157 -16.32 7.07 15.81
C ALA A 157 -17.08 8.28 15.21
N THR A 158 -16.60 8.78 14.07
CA THR A 158 -17.28 9.84 13.31
C THR A 158 -18.59 9.32 12.73
N GLU A 159 -18.57 8.18 12.05
CA GLU A 159 -19.79 7.60 11.45
C GLU A 159 -20.82 7.19 12.52
N ASP A 160 -20.38 6.70 13.67
CA ASP A 160 -21.23 6.43 14.83
C ASP A 160 -21.90 7.69 15.39
N SER A 161 -21.15 8.81 15.45
CA SER A 161 -21.70 10.11 15.82
C SER A 161 -22.68 10.68 14.77
N VAL A 162 -22.45 10.39 13.49
CA VAL A 162 -23.38 10.75 12.41
C VAL A 162 -24.67 9.93 12.49
N ALA A 163 -24.59 8.63 12.75
CA ALA A 163 -25.77 7.79 12.99
C ALA A 163 -26.60 8.32 14.18
N TYR A 164 -25.94 8.77 15.26
CA TYR A 164 -26.61 9.44 16.36
C TYR A 164 -27.30 10.75 15.93
N LEU A 165 -26.66 11.57 15.12
CA LEU A 165 -27.26 12.79 14.57
C LEU A 165 -28.51 12.46 13.74
N GLU A 166 -28.42 11.51 12.81
CA GLU A 166 -29.53 11.10 11.95
C GLU A 166 -30.74 10.65 12.78
N HIS A 167 -30.51 9.84 13.80
CA HIS A 167 -31.56 9.39 14.71
C HIS A 167 -32.20 10.56 15.50
N GLN A 168 -31.38 11.49 16.03
CA GLN A 168 -31.92 12.67 16.72
C GLN A 168 -32.73 13.55 15.78
N MET A 169 -32.29 13.71 14.53
CA MET A 169 -32.97 14.52 13.53
C MET A 169 -34.30 13.91 13.09
N GLU A 170 -34.35 12.60 12.88
CA GLU A 170 -35.57 11.85 12.54
C GLU A 170 -36.66 12.09 13.58
N THR A 171 -36.31 12.09 14.87
CA THR A 171 -37.23 12.36 15.99
C THR A 171 -37.99 13.68 15.86
N TYR A 172 -37.39 14.68 15.20
CA TYR A 172 -38.00 16.00 15.00
C TYR A 172 -38.40 16.29 13.54
N GLY A 173 -38.29 15.31 12.64
CA GLY A 173 -38.55 15.48 11.22
C GLY A 173 -37.63 16.51 10.55
N LEU A 174 -36.37 16.58 11.00
CA LEU A 174 -35.31 17.41 10.41
C LEU A 174 -34.48 16.56 9.44
N GLN A 175 -33.95 17.17 8.38
CA GLN A 175 -33.11 16.49 7.40
C GLN A 175 -32.01 17.45 6.92
N LEU A 176 -30.77 16.96 6.83
CA LEU A 176 -29.65 17.66 6.19
C LEU A 176 -29.57 17.23 4.72
N GLU A 177 -29.13 18.14 3.85
CA GLU A 177 -28.72 17.76 2.50
C GLU A 177 -27.31 17.16 2.55
N GLU A 178 -26.87 16.54 1.46
CA GLU A 178 -25.60 15.80 1.39
C GLU A 178 -24.38 16.68 1.70
N GLU A 179 -24.39 17.94 1.22
CA GLU A 179 -23.33 18.92 1.48
C GLU A 179 -23.20 19.22 2.98
N GLU A 180 -24.32 19.42 3.69
CA GLU A 180 -24.28 19.69 5.12
C GLU A 180 -23.90 18.45 5.93
N THR A 181 -24.36 17.26 5.52
CA THR A 181 -23.94 15.99 6.15
C THR A 181 -22.42 15.80 6.02
N THR A 182 -21.85 16.11 4.86
CA THR A 182 -20.40 16.06 4.62
C THR A 182 -19.64 17.09 5.47
N ALA A 183 -20.19 18.31 5.61
CA ALA A 183 -19.60 19.32 6.49
C ALA A 183 -19.61 18.88 7.96
N VAL A 184 -20.70 18.26 8.42
CA VAL A 184 -20.81 17.72 9.78
C VAL A 184 -19.80 16.60 10.02
N ARG A 185 -19.63 15.66 9.08
CA ARG A 185 -18.61 14.60 9.20
C ARG A 185 -17.22 15.17 9.43
N ARG A 186 -16.80 16.12 8.59
CA ARG A 186 -15.49 16.78 8.70
C ARG A 186 -15.33 17.50 10.04
N LEU A 187 -16.39 18.19 10.48
CA LEU A 187 -16.39 18.91 11.74
C LEU A 187 -16.26 17.97 12.94
N ILE A 188 -17.08 16.92 12.99
CA ILE A 188 -17.05 15.92 14.07
C ILE A 188 -15.68 15.24 14.12
N SER A 189 -15.18 14.80 12.97
CA SER A 189 -13.86 14.15 12.86
C SER A 189 -12.76 15.04 13.43
N GLY A 190 -12.72 16.33 13.07
CA GLY A 190 -11.73 17.26 13.61
C GLY A 190 -11.78 17.42 15.15
N PHE A 191 -12.99 17.42 15.74
CA PHE A 191 -13.13 17.52 17.20
C PHE A 191 -12.81 16.20 17.93
N LEU A 192 -13.18 15.06 17.36
CA LEU A 192 -12.89 13.74 17.92
C LEU A 192 -11.40 13.41 17.87
N GLN A 193 -10.69 13.88 16.84
CA GLN A 193 -9.29 13.56 16.62
C GLN A 193 -8.41 13.85 17.85
N ASP A 194 -8.63 15.00 18.50
CA ASP A 194 -7.72 15.45 19.57
C ASP A 194 -8.43 15.78 20.89
N GLN A 195 -9.69 16.22 20.88
CA GLN A 195 -10.24 16.98 22.02
C GLN A 195 -11.37 16.27 22.76
N PHE A 196 -12.25 15.57 22.04
CA PHE A 196 -13.51 15.07 22.59
C PHE A 196 -13.68 13.56 22.44
N ALA A 197 -14.42 12.97 23.37
CA ALA A 197 -14.92 11.61 23.27
C ALA A 197 -16.26 11.56 22.48
N PRO A 198 -16.64 10.40 21.89
CA PRO A 198 -17.91 10.25 21.18
C PRO A 198 -19.14 10.71 21.99
N GLY A 199 -19.21 10.35 23.28
CA GLY A 199 -20.31 10.75 24.16
C GLY A 199 -20.43 12.27 24.35
N GLN A 200 -19.31 13.00 24.34
CA GLN A 200 -19.31 14.47 24.42
C GLN A 200 -19.82 15.08 23.11
N VAL A 201 -19.43 14.50 21.97
CA VAL A 201 -19.96 14.91 20.67
C VAL A 201 -21.46 14.66 20.57
N TRP A 202 -21.98 13.55 21.10
CA TRP A 202 -23.42 13.30 21.16
C TRP A 202 -24.18 14.34 22.00
N ASN A 203 -23.60 14.80 23.12
CA ASN A 203 -24.18 15.90 23.89
C ASN A 203 -24.28 17.17 23.04
N ALA A 204 -23.22 17.53 22.31
CA ALA A 204 -23.23 18.68 21.41
C ALA A 204 -24.27 18.52 20.27
N ILE A 205 -24.36 17.35 19.66
CA ILE A 205 -25.34 17.00 18.64
C ILE A 205 -26.76 17.16 19.19
N TRP A 206 -27.06 16.55 20.34
CA TRP A 206 -28.39 16.59 20.94
C TRP A 206 -28.84 18.02 21.25
N ARG A 207 -27.95 18.84 21.83
CA ARG A 207 -28.21 20.27 22.10
C ARG A 207 -28.51 21.03 20.81
N SER A 208 -27.74 20.74 19.76
CA SER A 208 -27.86 21.40 18.46
C SER A 208 -29.15 21.01 17.73
N VAL A 209 -29.51 19.74 17.72
CA VAL A 209 -30.76 19.25 17.14
C VAL A 209 -31.96 19.79 17.91
N LYS A 210 -31.94 19.81 19.24
CA LYS A 210 -33.00 20.44 20.05
C LYS A 210 -33.15 21.93 19.76
N HIS A 211 -32.04 22.64 19.58
CA HIS A 211 -32.08 24.04 19.18
C HIS A 211 -32.76 24.23 17.81
N ALA A 212 -32.37 23.43 16.81
CA ALA A 212 -32.97 23.46 15.48
C ALA A 212 -34.46 23.09 15.52
N ALA A 213 -34.85 22.08 16.30
CA ALA A 213 -36.25 21.68 16.46
C ALA A 213 -37.11 22.77 17.15
N ALA A 214 -36.54 23.55 18.06
CA ALA A 214 -37.22 24.72 18.63
C ALA A 214 -37.32 25.87 17.63
N LEU A 215 -36.27 26.06 16.82
CA LEU A 215 -36.21 27.08 15.77
C LEU A 215 -37.22 26.82 14.66
N SER A 216 -37.43 25.56 14.27
CA SER A 216 -38.37 25.16 13.20
C SER A 216 -39.83 25.53 13.49
N LYS A 217 -40.18 25.77 14.76
CA LYS A 217 -41.52 26.19 15.19
C LYS A 217 -41.74 27.71 15.14
N ARG A 218 -40.74 28.51 14.77
CA ARG A 218 -40.83 29.98 14.72
C ARG A 218 -41.38 30.48 13.38
N GLN A 219 -42.00 31.66 13.39
CA GLN A 219 -42.73 32.26 12.26
C GLN A 219 -41.97 32.36 10.93
N TYR A 220 -40.63 32.40 10.95
CA TYR A 220 -39.79 32.55 9.74
C TYR A 220 -38.94 31.32 9.40
N PHE A 221 -39.07 30.25 10.16
CA PHE A 221 -38.31 29.02 9.99
C PHE A 221 -39.22 27.86 9.61
N ASN A 222 -38.68 26.93 8.85
CA ASN A 222 -39.26 25.62 8.58
C ASN A 222 -38.19 24.56 8.91
N ASN A 223 -38.56 23.28 8.85
CA ASN A 223 -37.64 22.18 9.20
C ASN A 223 -36.33 22.24 8.39
N ALA A 224 -36.40 22.48 7.08
CA ALA A 224 -35.22 22.59 6.24
C ALA A 224 -34.30 23.76 6.66
N LYS A 225 -34.84 24.97 6.81
CA LYS A 225 -34.07 26.16 7.23
C LYS A 225 -33.47 26.00 8.62
N ALA A 226 -34.19 25.34 9.53
CA ALA A 226 -33.70 25.09 10.87
C ALA A 226 -32.59 24.02 10.89
N ALA A 227 -32.74 22.94 10.11
CA ALA A 227 -31.74 21.88 10.00
C ALA A 227 -30.38 22.41 9.51
N LYS A 228 -30.36 23.35 8.54
CA LYS A 228 -29.12 24.00 8.06
C LYS A 228 -28.34 24.75 9.14
N THR A 229 -28.92 25.00 10.32
CA THR A 229 -28.21 25.62 11.47
C THR A 229 -27.43 24.62 12.32
N ILE A 230 -27.72 23.32 12.19
CA ILE A 230 -27.13 22.26 13.02
C ILE A 230 -25.60 22.25 12.94
N PRO A 231 -24.94 22.26 11.76
CA PRO A 231 -23.48 22.17 11.70
C PRO A 231 -22.80 23.32 12.47
N LYS A 232 -23.27 24.55 12.24
CA LYS A 232 -22.77 25.75 12.94
C LYS A 232 -23.05 25.71 14.45
N GLN A 233 -24.15 25.09 14.86
CA GLN A 233 -24.49 24.99 16.27
C GLN A 233 -23.65 23.92 16.98
N ILE A 234 -23.34 22.80 16.32
CA ILE A 234 -22.40 21.79 16.84
C ILE A 234 -21.01 22.42 17.01
N ASP A 235 -20.52 23.10 15.96
CA ASP A 235 -19.25 23.83 15.99
C ASP A 235 -19.16 24.78 17.19
N LYS A 236 -20.19 25.60 17.37
CA LYS A 236 -20.28 26.54 18.48
C LYS A 236 -20.23 25.84 19.84
N VAL A 237 -21.03 24.79 20.04
CA VAL A 237 -21.10 24.09 21.34
C VAL A 237 -19.78 23.40 21.66
N LEU A 238 -19.14 22.75 20.69
CA LEU A 238 -17.85 22.08 20.89
C LEU A 238 -16.72 23.09 21.10
N THR A 239 -16.70 24.19 20.35
CA THR A 239 -15.73 25.29 20.54
C THR A 239 -15.87 25.92 21.93
N GLU A 240 -17.10 26.20 22.38
CA GLU A 240 -17.35 26.74 23.72
C GLU A 240 -16.98 25.75 24.85
N ALA A 241 -17.01 24.44 24.57
CA ALA A 241 -16.62 23.39 25.50
C ALA A 241 -15.12 23.07 25.49
N MET A 242 -14.32 23.67 24.60
CA MET A 242 -12.88 23.41 24.55
C MET A 242 -12.20 23.79 25.87
N GLY A 243 -11.51 22.84 26.48
CA GLY A 243 -10.84 23.02 27.77
C GLY A 243 -11.78 23.01 28.99
N ASP A 244 -13.09 22.79 28.80
CA ASP A 244 -14.04 22.60 29.90
C ASP A 244 -14.16 21.12 30.29
N ALA A 245 -13.42 20.73 31.32
CA ALA A 245 -13.47 19.38 31.88
C ALA A 245 -14.85 18.98 32.45
N SER A 246 -15.78 19.93 32.62
CA SER A 246 -17.15 19.65 33.06
C SER A 246 -18.12 19.34 31.92
N PHE A 247 -17.67 19.41 30.66
CA PHE A 247 -18.50 19.09 29.52
C PHE A 247 -18.82 17.59 29.47
N GLN A 248 -20.04 17.26 29.89
CA GLN A 248 -20.48 15.88 30.12
C GLN A 248 -20.55 15.05 28.84
N ALA A 249 -20.06 13.82 28.90
CA ALA A 249 -20.34 12.79 27.92
C ALA A 249 -21.76 12.23 28.14
N TYR A 250 -22.51 12.01 27.06
CA TYR A 250 -23.79 11.33 27.11
C TYR A 250 -23.61 9.82 26.93
N ASP A 251 -24.47 9.05 27.61
CA ASP A 251 -24.54 7.62 27.41
C ASP A 251 -25.12 7.28 26.04
N ARG A 252 -24.63 6.17 25.48
CA ARG A 252 -25.13 5.62 24.23
C ARG A 252 -26.59 5.24 24.37
N ILE A 253 -27.40 5.62 23.37
CA ILE A 253 -28.81 5.24 23.31
C ILE A 253 -28.96 3.87 22.64
N VAL A 254 -29.98 3.11 23.06
CA VAL A 254 -30.26 1.77 22.53
C VAL A 254 -30.52 1.77 21.01
N ALA A 255 -31.04 2.89 20.47
CA ALA A 255 -31.34 3.02 19.05
C ALA A 255 -30.10 3.19 18.16
N THR A 256 -28.92 3.48 18.74
CA THR A 256 -27.64 3.60 18.03
C THR A 256 -26.60 2.69 18.69
N PRO A 257 -26.76 1.35 18.54
CA PRO A 257 -25.81 0.40 19.06
C PRO A 257 -24.44 0.57 18.40
N VAL A 258 -23.40 0.15 19.10
CA VAL A 258 -22.00 0.29 18.67
C VAL A 258 -21.69 -0.67 17.51
N GLY A 259 -20.98 -0.16 16.49
CA GLY A 259 -20.49 -0.98 15.39
C GLY A 259 -19.36 -1.94 15.80
N ALA A 260 -19.08 -2.93 14.94
CA ALA A 260 -18.13 -4.01 15.20
C ALA A 260 -16.71 -3.52 15.52
N VAL A 261 -16.21 -2.54 14.75
CA VAL A 261 -14.85 -2.01 14.94
C VAL A 261 -14.74 -1.27 16.28
N LEU A 262 -15.66 -0.36 16.58
CA LEU A 262 -15.66 0.34 17.88
C LEU A 262 -15.85 -0.61 19.05
N MET A 263 -16.66 -1.67 18.89
CA MET A 263 -16.77 -2.73 19.88
C MET A 263 -15.44 -3.45 20.11
N LEU A 264 -14.70 -3.75 19.04
CA LEU A 264 -13.36 -4.33 19.15
C LEU A 264 -12.41 -3.39 19.90
N PHE A 265 -12.38 -2.09 19.56
CA PHE A 265 -11.54 -1.11 20.25
C PHE A 265 -11.83 -1.06 21.76
N ARG A 266 -13.10 -1.15 22.13
CA ARG A 266 -13.52 -1.25 23.53
C ARG A 266 -13.03 -2.52 24.21
N GLN A 267 -13.20 -3.67 23.57
CA GLN A 267 -12.86 -4.97 24.16
C GLN A 267 -11.34 -5.18 24.25
N ARG A 268 -10.61 -4.78 23.20
CA ARG A 268 -9.18 -5.05 23.06
C ARG A 268 -8.31 -3.99 23.74
N PHE A 269 -8.68 -2.71 23.64
CA PHE A 269 -7.87 -1.60 24.11
C PHE A 269 -8.50 -0.84 25.29
N GLY A 270 -9.74 -1.14 25.66
CA GLY A 270 -10.46 -0.38 26.69
C GLY A 270 -10.91 1.01 26.24
N ILE A 271 -10.93 1.27 24.93
CA ILE A 271 -11.35 2.55 24.35
C ILE A 271 -12.87 2.57 24.22
N ASP A 272 -13.54 3.40 25.00
CA ASP A 272 -15.00 3.50 25.03
C ASP A 272 -15.53 4.88 24.63
N ASP A 273 -16.85 5.06 24.73
CA ASP A 273 -17.57 6.29 24.34
C ASP A 273 -17.18 7.52 25.19
N THR A 274 -16.40 7.33 26.27
CA THR A 274 -15.90 8.38 27.15
C THR A 274 -14.41 8.67 26.97
N THR A 275 -13.73 7.90 26.12
CA THR A 275 -12.30 8.06 25.85
C THR A 275 -12.06 9.14 24.79
N PRO A 276 -11.38 10.26 25.11
CA PRO A 276 -11.07 11.31 24.12
C PRO A 276 -9.99 10.87 23.12
N GLY A 277 -10.01 11.41 21.89
CA GLY A 277 -9.09 10.99 20.82
C GLY A 277 -7.61 11.04 21.16
N MET A 278 -7.16 12.06 21.91
CA MET A 278 -5.76 12.10 22.37
C MET A 278 -5.41 10.90 23.27
N GLN A 279 -6.31 10.47 24.15
CA GLN A 279 -6.09 9.28 24.99
C GLN A 279 -6.16 7.99 24.17
N VAL A 280 -7.00 7.93 23.13
CA VAL A 280 -7.00 6.79 22.18
C VAL A 280 -5.63 6.64 21.54
N ARG A 281 -5.03 7.75 21.06
CA ARG A 281 -3.67 7.74 20.51
C ARG A 281 -2.66 7.24 21.54
N GLU A 282 -2.69 7.74 22.78
CA GLU A 282 -1.79 7.30 23.86
C GLU A 282 -1.92 5.79 24.16
N ILE A 283 -3.15 5.27 24.21
CA ILE A 283 -3.43 3.85 24.43
C ILE A 283 -2.85 3.01 23.29
N LEU A 284 -3.03 3.44 22.04
CA LEU A 284 -2.50 2.75 20.87
C LEU A 284 -0.97 2.77 20.82
N VAL A 285 -0.33 3.87 21.23
CA VAL A 285 1.13 3.95 21.39
C VAL A 285 1.61 2.96 22.46
N ALA A 286 0.92 2.91 23.60
CA ALA A 286 1.27 1.98 24.68
C ALA A 286 1.09 0.51 24.26
N GLU A 287 0.08 0.21 23.45
CA GLU A 287 -0.13 -1.11 22.89
C GLU A 287 0.94 -1.46 21.84
N ALA A 288 1.33 -0.51 20.99
CA ALA A 288 2.41 -0.71 20.03
C ALA A 288 3.74 -1.03 20.72
N ALA A 289 4.00 -0.44 21.89
CA ALA A 289 5.18 -0.75 22.69
C ALA A 289 5.19 -2.18 23.29
N ARG A 290 4.04 -2.88 23.29
CA ARG A 290 3.95 -4.29 23.72
C ARG A 290 4.17 -5.28 22.59
N ALA A 291 4.20 -4.81 21.34
CA ALA A 291 4.60 -5.66 20.23
C ALA A 291 5.94 -6.30 20.59
N PRO A 292 6.10 -7.63 20.44
CA PRO A 292 7.39 -8.25 20.67
C PRO A 292 8.41 -7.46 19.86
N ALA A 293 9.52 -7.07 20.49
CA ALA A 293 10.69 -6.62 19.76
C ALA A 293 10.90 -7.68 18.68
N GLN A 294 10.70 -7.32 17.41
CA GLN A 294 11.15 -8.20 16.33
C GLN A 294 12.58 -8.54 16.72
N GLU A 295 12.91 -9.83 16.86
CA GLU A 295 14.20 -10.27 17.36
C GLU A 295 15.30 -9.43 16.74
N GLU A 296 15.74 -8.42 17.50
CA GLU A 296 16.93 -7.65 17.28
C GLU A 296 18.02 -8.69 17.49
N THR A 297 18.39 -9.36 16.40
CA THR A 297 19.64 -10.09 16.34
C THR A 297 20.72 -9.02 16.37
N GLY A 298 21.06 -8.61 17.59
CA GLY A 298 22.09 -7.63 17.85
C GLY A 298 23.42 -8.10 17.26
N ASP A 299 24.22 -7.14 16.82
CA ASP A 299 25.45 -6.91 17.56
C ASP A 299 25.81 -5.42 17.51
N GLU A 300 26.28 -4.95 18.67
CA GLU A 300 26.70 -3.59 18.95
C GLU A 300 27.98 -3.28 18.17
N GLY A 301 28.00 -2.11 17.52
CA GLY A 301 29.18 -1.54 16.89
C GLY A 301 29.16 -0.03 17.05
N ASP A 302 29.68 0.44 18.19
CA ASP A 302 29.97 1.85 18.47
C ASP A 302 30.47 2.62 17.23
N THR A 303 29.73 3.64 16.80
CA THR A 303 30.32 4.83 16.19
C THR A 303 29.55 6.08 16.57
N HIS A 304 30.32 7.06 17.05
CA HIS A 304 29.89 8.34 17.59
C HIS A 304 29.10 9.22 16.62
N GLY A 305 28.14 9.97 17.17
CA GLY A 305 27.84 11.35 16.77
C GLY A 305 26.37 11.62 16.42
N ASP A 306 25.65 12.22 17.36
CA ASP A 306 24.39 12.98 17.21
C ASP A 306 23.79 13.03 15.80
N ASN A 307 22.86 12.11 15.52
CA ASN A 307 21.64 12.38 14.76
C ASN A 307 20.64 11.25 15.04
N VAL A 308 19.40 11.64 15.29
CA VAL A 308 18.29 10.73 15.62
C VAL A 308 18.13 9.69 14.50
N SER A 309 18.19 8.41 14.87
CA SER A 309 18.23 7.27 13.96
C SER A 309 17.07 7.28 12.96
N GLU A 310 17.41 7.36 11.67
CA GLU A 310 16.50 7.08 10.57
C GLU A 310 15.81 5.72 10.83
N ARG A 311 14.50 5.72 11.06
CA ARG A 311 13.72 4.49 11.20
C ARG A 311 13.30 4.03 9.82
N VAL A 312 14.12 3.20 9.19
CA VAL A 312 13.79 2.60 7.90
C VAL A 312 13.29 1.19 8.11
N LEU A 313 12.09 0.91 7.60
CA LEU A 313 11.58 -0.44 7.43
C LEU A 313 11.72 -0.80 5.95
N LEU A 314 12.70 -1.63 5.60
CA LEU A 314 12.82 -2.18 4.24
C LEU A 314 12.37 -3.65 4.24
N GLN A 315 11.40 -3.95 3.37
CA GLN A 315 11.04 -5.31 2.98
C GLN A 315 11.20 -5.44 1.46
N GLY A 316 11.65 -6.58 0.98
CA GLY A 316 11.72 -6.83 -0.45
C GLY A 316 11.51 -8.28 -0.82
N THR A 317 11.42 -8.52 -2.12
CA THR A 317 11.34 -9.84 -2.72
C THR A 317 12.28 -9.86 -3.91
N ALA A 318 13.24 -10.80 -3.91
CA ALA A 318 14.15 -11.05 -5.01
C ALA A 318 13.61 -12.20 -5.88
N TYR A 319 13.60 -12.01 -7.19
CA TYR A 319 13.11 -13.00 -8.17
C TYR A 319 14.26 -13.51 -9.04
N PHE A 320 14.32 -14.83 -9.17
CA PHE A 320 15.39 -15.54 -9.84
C PHE A 320 14.86 -16.34 -11.03
N SER A 321 15.56 -16.35 -12.14
CA SER A 321 15.24 -17.19 -13.29
C SER A 321 16.09 -18.44 -13.29
N ARG A 322 15.45 -19.62 -13.15
CA ARG A 322 15.99 -20.99 -13.29
C ARG A 322 17.19 -21.40 -12.42
N GLN A 323 17.93 -20.46 -11.86
CA GLN A 323 19.16 -20.68 -11.11
C GLN A 323 19.30 -19.66 -9.97
N TYR A 324 20.07 -20.05 -8.95
CA TYR A 324 20.51 -19.17 -7.86
C TYR A 324 22.03 -19.33 -7.73
N THR A 325 22.76 -18.39 -8.32
CA THR A 325 24.20 -18.50 -8.56
C THR A 325 25.02 -17.98 -7.38
N GLU A 326 26.34 -18.14 -7.46
CA GLU A 326 27.26 -17.58 -6.47
C GLU A 326 27.29 -16.05 -6.51
N LEU A 327 27.17 -15.47 -7.71
CA LEU A 327 27.05 -14.02 -7.88
C LEU A 327 25.78 -13.47 -7.20
N ASP A 328 24.65 -14.18 -7.31
CA ASP A 328 23.40 -13.80 -6.62
C ASP A 328 23.59 -13.79 -5.09
N ARG A 329 24.24 -14.83 -4.55
CA ARG A 329 24.51 -14.95 -3.10
C ARG A 329 25.41 -13.83 -2.60
N ILE A 330 26.48 -13.53 -3.34
CA ILE A 330 27.41 -12.45 -3.03
C ILE A 330 26.67 -11.11 -3.05
N ALA A 331 25.89 -10.84 -4.10
CA ALA A 331 25.10 -9.62 -4.23
C ALA A 331 24.14 -9.41 -3.06
N LEU A 332 23.36 -10.44 -2.71
CA LEU A 332 22.45 -10.35 -1.56
C LEU A 332 23.20 -10.19 -0.23
N SER A 333 24.32 -10.91 -0.03
CA SER A 333 25.11 -10.80 1.21
C SER A 333 25.74 -9.43 1.44
N CYS A 334 25.85 -8.61 0.39
CA CYS A 334 26.33 -7.24 0.47
C CYS A 334 25.22 -6.23 0.81
N ILE A 335 23.99 -6.69 1.04
CA ILE A 335 22.91 -5.86 1.59
C ILE A 335 23.05 -5.89 3.11
N GLU A 336 23.33 -4.73 3.68
CA GLU A 336 23.51 -4.54 5.12
C GLU A 336 22.26 -4.94 5.90
N GLY A 337 22.47 -5.70 6.98
CA GLY A 337 21.38 -6.20 7.82
C GLY A 337 20.38 -7.13 7.12
N ILE A 338 20.73 -7.71 5.96
CA ILE A 338 19.79 -8.55 5.23
C ILE A 338 19.37 -9.78 6.03
N GLN A 339 18.07 -10.00 6.13
CA GLN A 339 17.51 -11.25 6.64
C GLN A 339 16.68 -11.89 5.54
N LEU A 340 17.10 -13.07 5.09
CA LEU A 340 16.36 -13.86 4.10
C LEU A 340 15.39 -14.80 4.81
N ASP A 341 14.18 -14.92 4.28
CA ASP A 341 13.20 -15.91 4.74
C ASP A 341 13.65 -17.36 4.50
N SER A 342 14.57 -17.55 3.54
CA SER A 342 15.05 -18.83 3.06
C SER A 342 16.49 -18.73 2.56
N LYS A 343 17.24 -19.83 2.66
CA LYS A 343 18.60 -19.95 2.08
C LYS A 343 18.60 -20.19 0.57
N SER A 344 17.46 -20.51 -0.03
CA SER A 344 17.30 -20.80 -1.46
C SER A 344 15.93 -20.34 -1.99
N PRO A 345 15.81 -20.00 -3.28
CA PRO A 345 14.53 -19.54 -3.80
C PRO A 345 13.42 -20.59 -3.70
N ASP A 346 12.22 -20.13 -3.37
CA ASP A 346 10.96 -20.84 -3.52
C ASP A 346 10.55 -20.78 -4.99
N TRP A 347 10.70 -21.90 -5.70
CA TRP A 347 10.44 -22.01 -7.14
C TRP A 347 8.96 -22.24 -7.42
N ASN A 348 8.43 -21.59 -8.47
CA ASN A 348 7.08 -21.88 -8.96
C ASN A 348 6.97 -23.30 -9.54
N ASP A 349 5.74 -23.74 -9.86
CA ASP A 349 5.46 -25.10 -10.35
C ASP A 349 6.22 -25.47 -11.63
N THR A 350 6.54 -24.47 -12.47
CA THR A 350 7.34 -24.69 -13.69
C THR A 350 8.84 -24.72 -13.43
N GLY A 351 9.30 -24.35 -12.22
CA GLY A 351 10.70 -24.21 -11.87
C GLY A 351 11.39 -23.04 -12.58
N GLU A 352 10.65 -22.16 -13.24
CA GLU A 352 11.21 -21.10 -14.08
C GLU A 352 11.53 -19.84 -13.29
N ILE A 353 10.70 -19.49 -12.31
CA ILE A 353 10.86 -18.30 -11.47
C ILE A 353 10.88 -18.71 -10.00
N GLY A 354 11.97 -18.39 -9.32
CA GLY A 354 12.16 -18.54 -7.88
C GLY A 354 12.02 -17.20 -7.17
N ARG A 355 11.61 -17.21 -5.90
CA ARG A 355 11.56 -16.01 -5.05
C ARG A 355 12.26 -16.20 -3.71
N ILE A 356 12.83 -15.15 -3.17
CA ILE A 356 13.29 -15.06 -1.77
C ILE A 356 12.77 -13.74 -1.20
N ASP A 357 12.04 -13.79 -0.09
CA ASP A 357 11.66 -12.58 0.61
C ASP A 357 12.76 -12.16 1.59
N PHE A 358 12.94 -10.86 1.77
CA PHE A 358 13.97 -10.33 2.65
C PHE A 358 13.55 -9.07 3.39
N THR A 359 14.23 -8.77 4.49
CA THR A 359 14.27 -7.46 5.15
C THR A 359 15.70 -6.94 5.18
N ALA A 360 15.90 -5.62 5.31
CA ALA A 360 17.23 -5.01 5.42
C ALA A 360 17.22 -3.77 6.33
N SER A 361 18.42 -3.28 6.68
CA SER A 361 18.61 -2.19 7.65
C SER A 361 18.25 -0.78 7.14
N GLY A 362 18.18 -0.56 5.83
CA GLY A 362 18.03 0.78 5.28
C GLY A 362 17.69 0.83 3.79
N SER A 363 17.17 1.98 3.34
CA SER A 363 16.77 2.24 1.95
C SER A 363 17.98 2.21 1.00
N TYR A 364 19.16 2.52 1.53
CA TYR A 364 20.47 2.42 0.87
C TYR A 364 21.37 1.35 1.49
N ALA A 365 20.81 0.18 1.85
CA ALA A 365 21.58 -0.86 2.54
C ALA A 365 22.61 -1.61 1.66
N PHE A 366 22.65 -1.41 0.33
CA PHE A 366 23.60 -2.15 -0.50
C PHE A 366 25.01 -1.57 -0.41
N ASN A 367 25.95 -2.35 0.14
CA ASN A 367 27.37 -2.02 0.24
C ASN A 367 28.09 -2.40 -1.07
N GLY A 368 28.15 -1.44 -1.99
CA GLY A 368 28.80 -1.65 -3.28
C GLY A 368 30.32 -1.82 -3.19
N GLN A 369 30.99 -1.30 -2.15
CA GLN A 369 32.43 -1.46 -1.97
C GLN A 369 32.80 -2.92 -1.71
N ILE A 370 32.13 -3.59 -0.77
CA ILE A 370 32.33 -5.01 -0.47
C ILE A 370 31.96 -5.86 -1.69
N PHE A 371 30.84 -5.53 -2.34
CA PHE A 371 30.40 -6.25 -3.54
C PHE A 371 31.45 -6.20 -4.66
N ILE A 372 32.04 -5.03 -4.90
CA ILE A 372 33.05 -4.85 -5.95
C ILE A 372 34.33 -5.62 -5.64
N GLN A 373 34.77 -5.64 -4.39
CA GLN A 373 35.95 -6.43 -4.00
C GLN A 373 35.71 -7.93 -4.25
N ALA A 374 34.53 -8.43 -3.91
CA ALA A 374 34.14 -9.81 -4.21
C ALA A 374 34.05 -10.05 -5.74
N LEU A 375 33.48 -9.09 -6.48
CA LEU A 375 33.36 -9.17 -7.93
C LEU A 375 34.72 -9.15 -8.63
N PHE A 376 35.69 -8.36 -8.15
CA PHE A 376 37.06 -8.37 -8.65
C PHE A 376 37.70 -9.75 -8.48
N GLY A 377 37.49 -10.39 -7.32
CA GLY A 377 37.90 -11.77 -7.10
C GLY A 377 37.28 -12.75 -8.10
N LEU A 378 35.98 -12.63 -8.38
CA LEU A 378 35.29 -13.49 -9.36
C LEU A 378 35.76 -13.26 -10.80
N LEU A 379 36.10 -12.02 -11.15
CA LEU A 379 36.56 -11.64 -12.49
C LEU A 379 38.09 -11.76 -12.66
N ASN A 380 38.83 -12.16 -11.62
CA ASN A 380 40.29 -12.19 -11.57
C ASN A 380 40.93 -10.84 -11.94
N ILE A 381 40.37 -9.76 -11.38
CA ILE A 381 40.89 -8.39 -11.52
C ILE A 381 41.73 -8.06 -10.30
N ASP A 382 42.93 -7.51 -10.52
CA ASP A 382 43.73 -6.94 -9.43
C ASP A 382 43.12 -5.62 -8.94
N PRO A 383 42.98 -5.39 -7.62
CA PRO A 383 42.51 -4.12 -7.09
C PRO A 383 43.39 -2.95 -7.54
N LEU A 384 42.75 -1.80 -7.80
CA LEU A 384 43.46 -0.57 -8.15
C LEU A 384 44.42 -0.17 -7.03
N SER A 385 45.68 0.08 -7.38
CA SER A 385 46.69 0.55 -6.44
C SER A 385 46.57 2.05 -6.17
N ASP A 386 46.99 2.48 -4.98
CA ASP A 386 46.99 3.90 -4.61
C ASP A 386 47.83 4.77 -5.54
N ASP A 387 48.89 4.19 -6.11
CA ASP A 387 49.80 4.87 -7.05
C ASP A 387 49.13 5.10 -8.42
N GLU A 388 48.38 4.11 -8.93
CA GLU A 388 47.61 4.27 -10.18
C GLU A 388 46.55 5.36 -10.05
N VAL A 389 45.85 5.38 -8.91
CA VAL A 389 44.81 6.39 -8.61
C VAL A 389 45.44 7.77 -8.44
N ALA A 390 46.57 7.87 -7.75
CA ALA A 390 47.31 9.13 -7.60
C ALA A 390 47.77 9.68 -8.95
N GLN A 391 48.29 8.82 -9.83
CA GLN A 391 48.76 9.20 -11.15
C GLN A 391 47.61 9.67 -12.07
N ALA A 392 46.47 9.00 -12.03
CA ALA A 392 45.29 9.40 -12.80
C ALA A 392 44.68 10.71 -12.29
N ALA A 393 44.72 10.97 -10.97
CA ALA A 393 44.24 12.20 -10.37
C ALA A 393 44.97 13.45 -10.87
N LEU A 394 46.25 13.34 -11.26
CA LEU A 394 47.02 14.45 -11.85
C LEU A 394 46.45 14.96 -13.17
N SER A 395 45.59 14.17 -13.83
CA SER A 395 44.95 14.53 -15.10
C SER A 395 43.50 15.02 -14.92
N MET A 396 43.00 15.06 -13.69
CA MET A 396 41.67 15.57 -13.34
C MET A 396 41.73 17.07 -13.02
N PRO A 397 40.60 17.80 -13.05
CA PRO A 397 40.53 19.15 -12.52
C PRO A 397 41.05 19.19 -11.07
N ASP A 398 41.85 20.21 -10.74
CA ASP A 398 42.45 20.38 -9.42
C ASP A 398 41.40 20.88 -8.41
N ASP A 399 40.58 19.94 -7.94
CA ASP A 399 39.58 20.13 -6.90
C ASP A 399 39.63 18.99 -5.87
N GLU A 400 38.88 19.15 -4.77
CA GLU A 400 38.85 18.18 -3.67
C GLU A 400 38.36 16.78 -4.08
N TRP A 401 37.72 16.65 -5.25
CA TRP A 401 37.13 15.42 -5.80
C TRP A 401 37.99 14.78 -6.90
N ALA A 402 39.17 15.34 -7.20
CA ALA A 402 40.05 14.87 -8.27
C ALA A 402 40.42 13.39 -8.11
N ARG A 403 40.75 12.97 -6.89
CA ARG A 403 41.13 11.58 -6.57
C ARG A 403 39.94 10.63 -6.71
N ASP A 404 38.76 11.01 -6.22
CA ASP A 404 37.55 10.19 -6.31
C ASP A 404 37.04 10.05 -7.75
N THR A 405 37.15 11.13 -8.53
CA THR A 405 36.82 11.12 -9.95
C THR A 405 37.77 10.23 -10.74
N ALA A 406 39.07 10.29 -10.44
CA ALA A 406 40.06 9.40 -11.02
C ALA A 406 39.82 7.92 -10.65
N TYR A 407 39.54 7.65 -9.37
CA TYR A 407 39.22 6.30 -8.88
C TYR A 407 38.02 5.71 -9.64
N ARG A 408 36.92 6.45 -9.74
CA ARG A 408 35.71 5.99 -10.44
C ARG A 408 35.91 5.78 -11.93
N ALA A 409 36.70 6.64 -12.57
CA ALA A 409 37.02 6.53 -14.00
C ALA A 409 37.84 5.27 -14.27
N LEU A 410 38.92 5.06 -13.51
CA LEU A 410 39.77 3.86 -13.61
C LEU A 410 38.98 2.58 -13.32
N GLN A 411 38.16 2.60 -12.26
CA GLN A 411 37.34 1.46 -11.89
C GLN A 411 36.36 1.09 -13.00
N SER A 412 35.70 2.09 -13.61
CA SER A 412 34.81 1.86 -14.74
C SER A 412 35.58 1.33 -15.96
N GLU A 413 36.80 1.80 -16.22
CA GLU A 413 37.65 1.33 -17.32
C GLU A 413 38.06 -0.13 -17.14
N VAL A 414 38.57 -0.49 -15.95
CA VAL A 414 38.98 -1.86 -15.62
C VAL A 414 37.80 -2.84 -15.70
N LEU A 415 36.63 -2.47 -15.15
CA LEU A 415 35.42 -3.29 -15.25
C LEU A 415 34.98 -3.46 -16.72
N THR A 416 35.04 -2.39 -17.52
CA THR A 416 34.67 -2.46 -18.95
C THR A 416 35.65 -3.34 -19.73
N ALA A 417 36.94 -3.29 -19.41
CA ALA A 417 37.99 -4.07 -20.07
C ALA A 417 37.78 -5.59 -19.92
N VAL A 418 37.15 -6.05 -18.84
CA VAL A 418 36.82 -7.46 -18.62
C VAL A 418 35.41 -7.84 -19.06
N GLY A 419 34.70 -6.95 -19.76
CA GLY A 419 33.40 -7.23 -20.36
C GLY A 419 32.18 -6.84 -19.53
N VAL A 420 32.35 -6.10 -18.44
CA VAL A 420 31.20 -5.46 -17.77
C VAL A 420 30.67 -4.34 -18.66
N THR A 421 29.35 -4.27 -18.85
CA THR A 421 28.75 -3.22 -19.69
C THR A 421 29.07 -1.83 -19.13
N SER A 422 29.25 -0.84 -20.00
CA SER A 422 29.54 0.54 -19.57
C SER A 422 28.51 1.10 -18.59
N ALA A 423 27.23 0.71 -18.72
CA ALA A 423 26.18 1.13 -17.80
C ALA A 423 26.35 0.53 -16.40
N ALA A 424 26.63 -0.78 -16.30
CA ALA A 424 26.87 -1.44 -15.02
C ALA A 424 28.21 -1.03 -14.40
N ALA A 425 29.27 -0.89 -15.21
CA ALA A 425 30.58 -0.41 -14.75
C ALA A 425 30.49 0.99 -14.13
N LYS A 426 29.69 1.88 -14.76
CA LYS A 426 29.39 3.19 -14.20
C LYS A 426 28.61 3.07 -12.88
N LYS A 427 27.53 2.29 -12.81
CA LYS A 427 26.77 2.12 -11.57
C LYS A 427 27.64 1.57 -10.43
N LEU A 428 28.46 0.57 -10.72
CA LEU A 428 29.41 -0.01 -9.78
C LEU A 428 30.44 1.02 -9.29
N SER A 429 30.98 1.86 -10.17
CA SER A 429 31.93 2.89 -9.72
C SER A 429 31.28 3.95 -8.82
N TRP A 430 29.98 4.19 -8.93
CA TRP A 430 29.27 4.99 -7.92
C TRP A 430 29.00 4.21 -6.64
N ALA A 431 28.60 2.94 -6.76
CA ALA A 431 28.30 2.06 -5.62
C ALA A 431 29.53 1.80 -4.71
N SER A 432 30.75 1.92 -5.24
CA SER A 432 31.99 1.76 -4.46
C SER A 432 32.21 2.88 -3.45
N GLN A 433 31.57 4.04 -3.64
CA GLN A 433 31.73 5.23 -2.80
C GLN A 433 30.45 5.59 -2.06
N PHE A 434 29.29 5.21 -2.60
CA PHE A 434 27.98 5.54 -2.06
C PHE A 434 27.12 4.30 -1.96
N SER A 435 26.50 4.08 -0.81
CA SER A 435 25.54 3.01 -0.64
C SER A 435 24.34 3.22 -1.57
N MET A 436 23.75 2.13 -2.05
CA MET A 436 22.67 2.19 -3.04
C MET A 436 21.43 1.43 -2.59
N ALA A 437 20.31 1.71 -3.27
CA ALA A 437 19.09 0.97 -3.05
C ALA A 437 19.22 -0.47 -3.58
N PRO A 438 18.77 -1.50 -2.83
CA PRO A 438 18.93 -2.90 -3.24
C PRO A 438 18.38 -3.23 -4.63
N ASN A 439 17.27 -2.59 -5.04
CA ASN A 439 16.66 -2.84 -6.34
C ASN A 439 17.57 -2.46 -7.53
N GLU A 440 18.60 -1.63 -7.32
CA GLU A 440 19.58 -1.32 -8.37
C GLU A 440 20.47 -2.51 -8.76
N LEU A 441 20.56 -3.53 -7.90
CA LEU A 441 21.31 -4.76 -8.17
C LEU A 441 20.88 -5.44 -9.45
N VAL A 442 19.58 -5.42 -9.77
CA VAL A 442 19.03 -6.10 -10.95
C VAL A 442 19.72 -5.61 -12.24
N ALA A 443 19.82 -4.29 -12.42
CA ALA A 443 20.47 -3.71 -13.59
C ALA A 443 22.00 -3.88 -13.58
N ILE A 444 22.62 -3.88 -12.39
CA ILE A 444 24.07 -4.12 -12.25
C ILE A 444 24.41 -5.53 -12.70
N LEU A 445 23.76 -6.55 -12.14
CA LEU A 445 24.11 -7.95 -12.37
C LEU A 445 23.88 -8.37 -13.83
N GLN A 446 22.88 -7.79 -14.50
CA GLN A 446 22.67 -8.00 -15.94
C GLN A 446 23.84 -7.51 -16.80
N GLY A 447 24.59 -6.54 -16.32
CA GLY A 447 25.74 -6.00 -17.03
C GLY A 447 27.07 -6.68 -16.71
N VAL A 448 27.10 -7.69 -15.84
CA VAL A 448 28.31 -8.42 -15.45
C VAL A 448 28.44 -9.69 -16.31
N PRO A 449 29.63 -10.04 -16.83
CA PRO A 449 29.84 -11.21 -17.69
C PRO A 449 29.94 -12.53 -16.90
N ILE A 450 29.14 -12.67 -15.84
CA ILE A 450 29.05 -13.86 -14.98
C ILE A 450 27.56 -14.23 -14.86
N PRO A 451 27.20 -15.53 -14.90
CA PRO A 451 25.81 -15.94 -14.75
C PRO A 451 25.17 -15.45 -13.44
N SER A 452 24.05 -14.76 -13.58
CA SER A 452 23.16 -14.31 -12.50
C SER A 452 21.78 -14.94 -12.71
N GLY A 453 21.15 -15.38 -11.62
CA GLY A 453 19.75 -15.78 -11.63
C GLY A 453 18.81 -14.59 -11.38
N LEU A 454 19.27 -13.59 -10.63
CA LEU A 454 18.45 -12.42 -10.27
C LEU A 454 17.95 -11.68 -11.51
N THR A 455 16.63 -11.64 -11.69
CA THR A 455 15.98 -11.02 -12.85
C THR A 455 15.05 -9.86 -12.47
N ALA A 456 14.56 -9.85 -11.23
CA ALA A 456 13.78 -8.75 -10.68
C ALA A 456 13.93 -8.65 -9.17
N MET A 457 13.63 -7.49 -8.62
CA MET A 457 13.61 -7.24 -7.18
C MET A 457 12.57 -6.18 -6.87
N ARG A 458 11.61 -6.53 -5.99
CA ARG A 458 10.74 -5.56 -5.36
C ARG A 458 11.36 -5.06 -4.06
N VAL A 459 11.28 -3.76 -3.84
CA VAL A 459 11.66 -3.12 -2.58
C VAL A 459 10.53 -2.20 -2.14
N LYS A 460 10.09 -2.42 -0.91
CA LYS A 460 9.12 -1.62 -0.16
C LYS A 460 9.84 -0.99 1.01
N TYR A 461 9.88 0.34 1.07
CA TYR A 461 10.38 1.00 2.27
C TYR A 461 9.51 2.17 2.70
N ALA A 462 9.54 2.40 4.00
CA ALA A 462 9.11 3.64 4.63
C ALA A 462 10.30 4.23 5.38
N SER A 463 10.71 5.44 5.01
CA SER A 463 11.66 6.25 5.76
C SER A 463 10.90 7.39 6.43
N VAL A 464 11.08 7.56 7.73
CA VAL A 464 10.51 8.68 8.48
C VAL A 464 11.63 9.66 8.80
N TYR A 465 11.56 10.85 8.20
CA TYR A 465 12.41 12.00 8.52
C TYR A 465 11.66 12.95 9.45
N ASP A 466 12.37 13.89 10.08
CA ASP A 466 11.79 14.84 11.05
C ASP A 466 10.58 15.64 10.50
N GLU A 467 10.57 15.92 9.20
CA GLU A 467 9.58 16.80 8.56
C GLU A 467 8.67 16.11 7.53
N TYR A 468 9.00 14.87 7.12
CA TYR A 468 8.23 14.13 6.12
C TYR A 468 8.48 12.62 6.21
N SER A 469 7.53 11.83 5.69
CA SER A 469 7.77 10.41 5.42
C SER A 469 7.93 10.18 3.92
N GLU A 470 8.84 9.29 3.56
CA GLU A 470 9.02 8.79 2.22
C GLU A 470 8.56 7.34 2.17
N HIS A 471 7.69 7.03 1.21
CA HIS A 471 7.24 5.66 0.94
C HIS A 471 7.61 5.30 -0.47
N LYS A 472 8.14 4.09 -0.66
CA LYS A 472 8.45 3.57 -1.98
C LYS A 472 8.00 2.13 -2.09
N ASP A 473 7.36 1.79 -3.21
CA ASP A 473 6.94 0.43 -3.55
C ASP A 473 7.27 0.15 -5.01
N VAL A 474 8.51 -0.27 -5.24
CA VAL A 474 9.10 -0.33 -6.57
C VAL A 474 9.55 -1.74 -6.89
N ILE A 475 9.26 -2.19 -8.12
CA ILE A 475 9.88 -3.36 -8.71
C ILE A 475 10.90 -2.94 -9.78
N ALA A 476 12.14 -3.36 -9.61
CA ALA A 476 13.13 -3.35 -10.68
C ALA A 476 13.10 -4.70 -11.39
N ALA A 477 12.96 -4.70 -12.72
CA ALA A 477 12.97 -5.91 -13.54
C ALA A 477 13.77 -5.63 -14.80
N GLY A 478 14.89 -6.33 -14.95
CA GLY A 478 15.94 -5.98 -15.89
C GLY A 478 16.33 -4.51 -15.90
N ASN A 479 16.22 -3.84 -17.05
CA ASN A 479 16.52 -2.40 -17.20
C ASN A 479 15.32 -1.50 -16.87
N TYR A 480 14.21 -2.07 -16.44
CA TYR A 480 13.01 -1.33 -16.07
C TYR A 480 12.89 -1.16 -14.57
N THR A 481 12.23 -0.08 -14.18
CA THR A 481 11.85 0.18 -12.80
C THR A 481 10.41 0.70 -12.84
N PHE A 482 9.52 0.04 -12.11
CA PHE A 482 8.11 0.36 -12.07
C PHE A 482 7.73 0.74 -10.65
N ASP A 483 7.24 1.97 -10.49
CA ASP A 483 6.75 2.52 -9.21
C ASP A 483 5.24 2.31 -9.10
N PHE A 484 4.87 1.03 -9.11
CA PHE A 484 3.51 0.58 -8.88
C PHE A 484 3.53 -0.49 -7.79
N PRO A 485 2.66 -0.38 -6.77
CA PRO A 485 2.44 -1.47 -5.84
C PRO A 485 2.03 -2.74 -6.58
N GLU A 486 2.52 -3.90 -6.14
CA GLU A 486 2.28 -5.21 -6.79
C GLU A 486 0.79 -5.46 -7.09
N PHE A 487 -0.11 -5.12 -6.16
CA PHE A 487 -1.56 -5.29 -6.31
C PHE A 487 -2.16 -4.50 -7.49
N SER A 488 -1.44 -3.51 -8.02
CA SER A 488 -1.87 -2.71 -9.17
C SER A 488 -1.83 -3.51 -10.47
N PHE A 489 -1.02 -4.57 -10.55
CA PHE A 489 -0.90 -5.43 -11.73
C PHE A 489 -2.03 -6.47 -11.83
N GLU A 490 -2.71 -6.77 -10.72
CA GLU A 490 -3.82 -7.71 -10.73
C GLU A 490 -5.01 -7.17 -11.56
N PRO A 491 -5.86 -8.04 -12.15
CA PRO A 491 -5.70 -9.48 -12.26
C PRO A 491 -4.79 -9.89 -13.44
N GLU A 492 -4.23 -8.93 -14.19
CA GLU A 492 -3.41 -9.22 -15.37
C GLU A 492 -2.07 -9.87 -15.02
N GLY A 493 -1.56 -9.66 -13.82
CA GLY A 493 -0.45 -10.43 -13.31
C GLY A 493 0.01 -9.99 -11.93
N ASP A 494 1.17 -10.49 -11.55
CA ASP A 494 1.91 -10.12 -10.36
C ASP A 494 3.38 -9.80 -10.69
N ASP A 495 4.22 -9.67 -9.67
CA ASP A 495 5.65 -9.42 -9.86
C ASP A 495 6.40 -10.55 -10.56
N ARG A 496 5.95 -11.81 -10.40
CA ARG A 496 6.54 -12.95 -11.12
C ARG A 496 6.23 -12.85 -12.60
N ASP A 497 5.02 -12.43 -12.95
CA ASP A 497 4.63 -12.17 -14.34
C ASP A 497 5.45 -11.02 -14.94
N ILE A 498 5.66 -9.92 -14.20
CA ILE A 498 6.55 -8.82 -14.63
C ILE A 498 7.97 -9.34 -14.86
N ALA A 499 8.52 -10.09 -13.91
CA ALA A 499 9.86 -10.67 -14.01
C ALA A 499 10.00 -11.60 -15.23
N ALA A 500 9.03 -12.48 -15.44
CA ALA A 500 8.99 -13.42 -16.56
C ALA A 500 8.83 -12.70 -17.90
N CYS A 501 7.94 -11.72 -18.00
CA CYS A 501 7.69 -10.97 -19.24
C CYS A 501 8.90 -10.12 -19.63
N VAL A 502 9.57 -9.47 -18.67
CA VAL A 502 10.80 -8.72 -18.94
C VAL A 502 11.90 -9.65 -19.44
N LEU A 503 12.06 -10.83 -18.82
CA LEU A 503 13.03 -11.82 -19.26
C LEU A 503 12.73 -12.35 -20.67
N ALA A 504 11.46 -12.56 -20.99
CA ALA A 504 11.01 -13.01 -22.31
C ALA A 504 11.02 -11.91 -23.38
N GLY A 505 11.16 -10.64 -22.99
CA GLY A 505 11.01 -9.50 -23.89
C GLY A 505 9.56 -9.28 -24.36
N ASP A 506 8.57 -9.73 -23.59
CA ASP A 506 7.14 -9.60 -23.91
C ASP A 506 6.62 -8.21 -23.54
N VAL A 507 6.97 -7.23 -24.37
CA VAL A 507 6.60 -5.82 -24.18
C VAL A 507 5.08 -5.62 -24.19
N GLU A 508 4.33 -6.41 -24.97
CA GLU A 508 2.87 -6.31 -25.04
C GLU A 508 2.23 -6.73 -23.72
N ARG A 509 2.67 -7.84 -23.13
CA ARG A 509 2.15 -8.29 -21.83
C ARG A 509 2.52 -7.32 -20.70
N ILE A 510 3.73 -6.76 -20.72
CA ILE A 510 4.15 -5.70 -19.79
C ILE A 510 3.23 -4.48 -19.95
N ALA A 511 3.00 -4.02 -21.18
CA ALA A 511 2.15 -2.86 -21.45
C ALA A 511 0.70 -3.08 -20.97
N ALA A 512 0.16 -4.29 -21.12
CA ALA A 512 -1.17 -4.62 -20.61
C ALA A 512 -1.24 -4.52 -19.07
N MET A 513 -0.27 -5.11 -18.36
CA MET A 513 -0.20 -5.03 -16.88
C MET A 513 -0.06 -3.60 -16.39
N LEU A 514 0.82 -2.81 -17.01
CA LEU A 514 1.04 -1.41 -16.63
C LEU A 514 -0.20 -0.54 -16.95
N SER A 515 -0.91 -0.81 -18.05
CA SER A 515 -2.14 -0.09 -18.38
C SER A 515 -3.21 -0.29 -17.31
N ILE A 516 -3.37 -1.53 -16.81
CA ILE A 516 -4.28 -1.81 -15.70
C ILE A 516 -3.83 -1.11 -14.41
N ALA A 517 -2.53 -1.09 -14.11
CA ALA A 517 -2.01 -0.38 -12.95
C ALA A 517 -2.31 1.13 -13.01
N VAL A 518 -2.18 1.75 -14.18
CA VAL A 518 -2.56 3.16 -14.42
C VAL A 518 -4.07 3.37 -14.25
N VAL A 519 -4.91 2.50 -14.82
CA VAL A 519 -6.37 2.62 -14.67
C VAL A 519 -6.79 2.52 -13.20
N ARG A 520 -6.14 1.65 -12.42
CA ARG A 520 -6.45 1.44 -11.00
C ARG A 520 -6.02 2.59 -10.09
N THR A 521 -4.99 3.34 -10.48
CA THR A 521 -4.50 4.50 -9.75
C THR A 521 -5.34 5.76 -10.01
N ILE A 522 -6.10 5.80 -11.11
CA ILE A 522 -6.99 6.91 -11.47
C ILE A 522 -8.44 6.53 -11.15
N ARG A 523 -9.01 7.07 -10.07
CA ARG A 523 -10.42 6.85 -9.70
C ARG A 523 -11.29 8.06 -10.02
N CYS A 524 -12.44 7.80 -10.63
CA CYS A 524 -13.49 8.79 -10.79
C CYS A 524 -14.85 8.10 -10.69
N ASP A 525 -15.75 8.66 -9.89
CA ASP A 525 -17.09 8.11 -9.68
C ASP A 525 -17.96 8.14 -10.95
N ILE A 526 -17.54 8.92 -11.95
CA ILE A 526 -18.19 9.04 -13.25
C ILE A 526 -17.31 8.36 -14.30
N GLU A 527 -17.71 7.16 -14.74
CA GLU A 527 -16.96 6.35 -15.72
C GLU A 527 -16.62 7.13 -17.00
N ALA A 528 -17.54 7.98 -17.49
CA ALA A 528 -17.30 8.81 -18.67
C ALA A 528 -16.17 9.83 -18.47
N ASN A 529 -16.05 10.40 -17.27
CA ASN A 529 -14.97 11.34 -16.95
C ASN A 529 -13.65 10.59 -16.77
N GLN A 530 -13.68 9.40 -16.16
CA GLN A 530 -12.51 8.52 -16.06
C GLN A 530 -11.99 8.18 -17.47
N ALA A 531 -12.88 7.75 -18.37
CA ALA A 531 -12.56 7.40 -19.74
C ALA A 531 -11.96 8.59 -20.51
N ALA A 532 -12.59 9.78 -20.41
CA ALA A 532 -12.07 11.00 -21.04
C ALA A 532 -10.69 11.41 -20.50
N LEU A 533 -10.46 11.27 -19.19
CA LEU A 533 -9.16 11.54 -18.57
C LEU A 533 -8.10 10.52 -19.04
N LEU A 534 -8.43 9.23 -19.04
CA LEU A 534 -7.54 8.17 -19.52
C LEU A 534 -7.16 8.36 -20.99
N GLU A 535 -8.12 8.74 -21.84
CA GLU A 535 -7.85 9.07 -23.24
C GLU A 535 -6.85 10.23 -23.36
N LYS A 536 -7.03 11.28 -22.54
CA LYS A 536 -6.13 12.44 -22.54
C LYS A 536 -4.73 12.07 -22.02
N VAL A 537 -4.65 11.25 -20.99
CA VAL A 537 -3.38 10.72 -20.46
C VAL A 537 -2.67 9.88 -21.54
N ALA A 538 -3.38 8.98 -22.21
CA ALA A 538 -2.83 8.17 -23.30
C ALA A 538 -2.28 9.02 -24.45
N GLN A 539 -3.01 10.07 -24.86
CA GLN A 539 -2.53 11.04 -25.85
C GLN A 539 -1.22 11.72 -25.42
N ASN A 540 -1.16 12.23 -24.19
CA ASN A 540 0.04 12.88 -23.67
C ASN A 540 1.22 11.90 -23.56
N LEU A 541 0.99 10.65 -23.15
CA LEU A 541 2.03 9.62 -23.10
C LEU A 541 2.58 9.30 -24.49
N LEU A 542 1.73 9.26 -25.52
CA LEU A 542 2.16 9.09 -26.92
C LEU A 542 3.04 10.25 -27.40
N GLU A 543 2.71 11.48 -27.02
CA GLU A 543 3.52 12.67 -27.33
C GLU A 543 4.88 12.60 -26.64
N ILE A 544 4.92 12.31 -25.34
CA ILE A 544 6.17 12.14 -24.56
C ILE A 544 7.03 11.01 -25.14
N ALA A 545 6.41 9.91 -25.60
CA ALA A 545 7.12 8.80 -26.22
C ALA A 545 7.81 9.23 -27.53
N ARG A 546 7.12 9.99 -28.39
CA ARG A 546 7.70 10.54 -29.63
C ARG A 546 8.87 11.48 -29.34
N GLU A 547 8.70 12.41 -28.41
CA GLU A 547 9.78 13.32 -28.00
C GLU A 547 11.00 12.57 -27.45
N THR A 548 10.78 11.46 -26.76
CA THR A 548 11.86 10.62 -26.23
C THR A 548 12.60 9.88 -27.33
N GLN A 549 11.89 9.39 -28.35
CA GLN A 549 12.49 8.80 -29.55
C GLN A 549 13.32 9.84 -30.33
N ASP A 550 12.79 11.04 -30.51
CA ASP A 550 13.50 12.14 -31.19
C ASP A 550 14.78 12.54 -30.44
N ARG A 551 14.71 12.64 -29.11
CA ARG A 551 15.90 12.89 -28.27
C ARG A 551 16.92 11.75 -28.36
N ALA A 552 16.49 10.51 -28.44
CA ALA A 552 17.38 9.37 -28.61
C ALA A 552 18.07 9.41 -29.98
N ALA A 553 17.34 9.73 -31.05
CA ALA A 553 17.88 9.86 -32.41
C ALA A 553 18.83 11.06 -32.56
N ALA A 554 18.63 12.13 -31.80
CA ALA A 554 19.47 13.33 -31.83
C ALA A 554 20.78 13.21 -31.02
N ARG A 555 20.97 12.15 -30.21
CA ARG A 555 22.23 11.94 -29.48
C ARG A 555 23.33 11.48 -30.46
N PRO A 556 24.47 12.19 -30.56
CA PRO A 556 25.56 11.75 -31.43
C PRO A 556 26.12 10.40 -30.96
N GLN A 557 26.30 9.46 -31.88
CA GLN A 557 27.04 8.22 -31.61
C GLN A 557 28.48 8.59 -31.23
N ARG A 558 28.88 8.32 -29.98
CA ARG A 558 30.30 8.37 -29.62
C ARG A 558 30.98 7.16 -30.25
N SER A 559 31.78 7.39 -31.29
CA SER A 559 32.64 6.36 -31.88
C SER A 559 33.64 5.82 -30.84
N PRO A 560 34.02 4.53 -30.90
CA PRO A 560 35.00 3.93 -29.98
C PRO A 560 36.43 4.47 -30.14
N ASP A 561 36.74 5.21 -31.20
CA ASP A 561 38.13 5.52 -31.61
C ASP A 561 38.78 6.74 -30.93
N SER A 562 38.44 7.06 -29.68
CA SER A 562 39.12 8.15 -28.94
C SER A 562 40.08 7.67 -27.85
N VAL A 563 40.55 6.42 -27.93
CA VAL A 563 41.81 6.01 -27.29
C VAL A 563 42.93 6.31 -28.29
N GLN A 564 43.40 7.55 -28.31
CA GLN A 564 44.66 7.87 -28.98
C GLN A 564 45.79 7.15 -28.25
N THR A 565 46.43 6.23 -28.95
CA THR A 565 47.76 5.70 -28.68
C THR A 565 48.72 6.83 -28.35
N ARG A 566 49.11 6.95 -27.07
CA ARG A 566 50.32 7.67 -26.66
C ARG A 566 51.51 6.74 -26.81
N ASP A 567 51.91 6.53 -28.06
CA ASP A 567 53.23 6.03 -28.41
C ASP A 567 53.85 7.05 -29.37
N SER A 568 54.62 7.98 -28.81
CA SER A 568 55.75 8.71 -29.41
C SER A 568 55.90 10.07 -28.72
N LEU A 569 56.99 10.21 -27.94
CA LEU A 569 57.92 11.34 -27.93
C LEU A 569 59.00 11.04 -26.89
N ALA A 570 59.95 10.21 -27.31
CA ALA A 570 61.34 10.38 -26.89
C ALA A 570 61.95 11.40 -27.86
N ASP A 571 62.32 12.55 -27.34
CA ASP A 571 63.51 13.34 -27.69
C ASP A 571 63.80 14.33 -26.55
#